data_AF-A0A9W8Y867-F1
#
_entry.id   AF-A0A9W8Y867-F1
#
_cell.length_a   1.000
_cell.length_b   1.000
_cell.length_c   1.000
_cell.angle_alpha   90.00
_cell.angle_beta   90.00
_cell.angle_gamma   90.00
#
_symmetry.space_group_name_H-M   'P 1'
#
loop_
_entity.id
_entity.type
_entity.pdbx_description
1 polymer ?
#
loop_
_entity_poly.entity_id
_entity_poly.type
_entity_poly.pdbx_seq_one_letter_code
_entity_poly.pdbx_strand_id
1 'polypeptide(L)'
;MGSAITKLGQGRESAEAGADNKNLKIKQEDDEPSVSESMAHVPATANTTDDVGSDEDIKVKQEDDLSDGKSTTHEPATTNTPDATVTDEVEATSEDHSLYVDTRLSYRQGSPLLPVYPVRTSYENVPKALDIKKDTTHLQNFCDILFEHKVSVLKLDIAHRVNKGTPIGKTTLTLCVQSEVSCSKKWESAIRALHAYISEHDLTLAIEIIDHRIFNGRFTIPILSYDPINAFLQKRKHGIVTILNDSGEEWTSLEFFYRGFGPTRKDCKATVLIGVPGPNKAVWWEDVLPKVQEKVGAKADVELCWRCAVKF
;
A
#
# COMPACT_ATOMS: atom_id res chain seq x y z
N MET A 1 -34.86 42.91 -43.77
CA MET A 1 -36.02 42.45 -44.56
C MET A 1 -35.69 41.05 -45.06
N GLY A 2 -36.53 40.05 -44.76
CA GLY A 2 -36.31 38.66 -45.17
C GLY A 2 -36.68 37.69 -44.06
N SER A 3 -37.98 37.49 -43.90
CA SER A 3 -38.60 36.55 -42.96
C SER A 3 -38.48 35.12 -43.48
N ALA A 4 -38.13 34.16 -42.62
CA ALA A 4 -38.27 32.73 -42.93
C ALA A 4 -38.81 32.00 -41.70
N ILE A 5 -40.04 31.52 -41.87
CA ILE A 5 -40.88 30.77 -40.94
C ILE A 5 -40.49 29.29 -41.07
N THR A 6 -40.11 28.64 -39.97
CA THR A 6 -39.96 27.17 -39.94
C THR A 6 -40.96 26.58 -38.95
N LYS A 7 -41.80 25.70 -39.49
CA LYS A 7 -42.93 25.02 -38.85
C LYS A 7 -42.47 24.07 -37.74
N LEU A 8 -43.21 24.10 -36.64
CA LEU A 8 -43.35 23.08 -35.62
C LEU A 8 -43.93 21.79 -36.22
N GLY A 9 -43.25 20.67 -35.99
CA GLY A 9 -43.77 19.32 -36.21
C GLY A 9 -43.67 18.53 -34.91
N GLN A 10 -44.82 18.31 -34.27
CA GLN A 10 -44.99 17.37 -33.16
C GLN A 10 -44.98 15.94 -33.72
N GLY A 11 -44.17 15.07 -33.13
CA GLY A 11 -44.18 13.63 -33.35
C GLY A 11 -43.90 12.91 -32.04
N ARG A 12 -44.97 12.48 -31.38
CA ARG A 12 -44.95 11.49 -30.29
C ARG A 12 -44.64 10.12 -30.92
N GLU A 13 -43.64 9.43 -30.42
CA GLU A 13 -43.57 7.97 -30.52
C GLU A 13 -43.05 7.42 -29.19
N SER A 14 -43.97 6.78 -28.48
CA SER A 14 -43.71 6.00 -27.27
C SER A 14 -43.16 4.64 -27.71
N ALA A 15 -41.96 4.30 -27.25
CA ALA A 15 -41.44 2.94 -27.34
C ALA A 15 -41.35 2.37 -25.92
N GLU A 16 -42.34 1.54 -25.57
CA GLU A 16 -42.27 0.59 -24.46
C GLU A 16 -41.20 -0.46 -24.79
N ALA A 17 -40.12 -0.47 -24.03
CA ALA A 17 -39.19 -1.60 -24.00
C ALA A 17 -39.51 -2.46 -22.78
N GLY A 18 -40.22 -3.56 -23.03
CA GLY A 18 -40.43 -4.64 -22.07
C GLY A 18 -39.11 -5.31 -21.75
N ALA A 19 -38.70 -5.25 -20.48
CA ALA A 19 -37.58 -6.03 -19.96
C ALA A 19 -38.06 -7.45 -19.65
N ASP A 20 -37.81 -8.37 -20.58
CA ASP A 20 -37.92 -9.80 -20.38
C ASP A 20 -36.88 -10.25 -19.33
N ASN A 21 -37.38 -10.53 -18.13
CA ASN A 21 -36.61 -11.06 -17.02
C ASN A 21 -36.33 -12.55 -17.27
N LYS A 22 -35.31 -12.86 -18.07
CA LYS A 22 -34.84 -14.23 -18.30
C LYS A 22 -34.09 -14.75 -17.08
N ASN A 23 -34.84 -15.52 -16.31
CA ASN A 23 -34.43 -16.45 -15.27
C ASN A 23 -33.19 -17.27 -15.70
N LEU A 24 -32.01 -16.91 -15.20
CA LEU A 24 -30.76 -17.64 -15.45
C LEU A 24 -30.74 -18.89 -14.57
N LYS A 25 -31.23 -20.00 -15.13
CA LYS A 25 -31.11 -21.34 -14.54
C LYS A 25 -29.67 -21.81 -14.73
N ILE A 26 -28.85 -21.70 -13.68
CA ILE A 26 -27.52 -22.30 -13.62
C ILE A 26 -27.72 -23.82 -13.63
N LYS A 27 -27.39 -24.46 -14.75
CA LYS A 27 -27.20 -25.90 -14.80
C LYS A 27 -25.83 -26.20 -14.19
N GLN A 28 -25.82 -26.95 -13.10
CA GLN A 28 -24.65 -27.73 -12.71
C GLN A 28 -24.48 -28.82 -13.76
N GLU A 29 -23.38 -28.74 -14.52
CA GLU A 29 -22.85 -29.86 -15.28
C GLU A 29 -21.84 -30.55 -14.38
N ASP A 30 -22.26 -31.70 -13.84
CA ASP A 30 -21.40 -32.69 -13.22
C ASP A 30 -20.71 -33.46 -14.36
N ASP A 31 -19.45 -33.11 -14.66
CA ASP A 31 -18.56 -33.94 -15.46
C ASP A 31 -17.23 -34.06 -14.70
N GLU A 32 -17.10 -35.15 -13.93
CA GLU A 32 -15.82 -35.65 -13.44
C GLU A 32 -15.11 -36.41 -14.57
N PRO A 33 -13.89 -36.01 -14.97
CA PRO A 33 -12.94 -36.94 -15.55
C PRO A 33 -12.08 -37.55 -14.45
N SER A 34 -12.33 -38.83 -14.16
CA SER A 34 -11.43 -39.69 -13.39
C SER A 34 -10.09 -39.83 -14.14
N VAL A 35 -9.04 -39.20 -13.61
CA VAL A 35 -7.66 -39.50 -14.02
C VAL A 35 -6.95 -40.13 -12.83
N SER A 36 -6.86 -41.46 -12.88
CA SER A 36 -6.02 -42.26 -12.01
C SER A 36 -4.55 -42.04 -12.37
N GLU A 37 -3.88 -41.15 -11.65
CA GLU A 37 -2.43 -40.99 -11.74
C GLU A 37 -1.76 -41.77 -10.60
N SER A 38 -1.03 -42.81 -11.01
CA SER A 38 -0.31 -43.76 -10.17
C SER A 38 0.81 -43.07 -9.39
N MET A 39 0.71 -43.08 -8.06
CA MET A 39 1.82 -42.76 -7.17
C MET A 39 2.92 -43.82 -7.29
N ALA A 40 4.00 -43.49 -7.98
CA ALA A 40 5.26 -44.21 -7.87
C ALA A 40 5.93 -43.84 -6.55
N HIS A 41 5.98 -44.82 -5.66
CA HIS A 41 6.72 -44.83 -4.41
C HIS A 41 8.22 -44.65 -4.71
N VAL A 42 8.82 -43.54 -4.29
CA VAL A 42 10.29 -43.38 -4.25
C VAL A 42 10.77 -43.83 -2.87
N PRO A 43 11.69 -44.81 -2.77
CA PRO A 43 12.21 -45.27 -1.50
C PRO A 43 13.24 -44.30 -0.93
N ALA A 44 13.18 -44.10 0.39
CA ALA A 44 14.19 -43.41 1.16
C ALA A 44 15.47 -44.26 1.20
N THR A 45 16.54 -43.77 0.59
CA THR A 45 17.89 -44.29 0.80
C THR A 45 18.52 -43.57 1.98
N ALA A 46 18.62 -44.30 3.09
CA ALA A 46 19.56 -44.02 4.16
C ALA A 46 20.98 -44.15 3.61
N ASN A 47 21.83 -43.15 3.86
CA ASN A 47 23.27 -43.30 3.77
C ASN A 47 23.92 -42.70 5.01
N THR A 48 24.31 -43.62 5.89
CA THR A 48 25.29 -43.46 6.94
C THR A 48 26.67 -43.49 6.29
N THR A 49 27.50 -42.49 6.54
CA THR A 49 28.96 -42.65 6.63
C THR A 49 29.52 -41.60 7.58
N ASP A 50 30.15 -42.12 8.63
CA ASP A 50 31.17 -41.48 9.46
C ASP A 50 32.28 -40.87 8.59
N ASP A 51 32.86 -39.72 8.97
CA ASP A 51 34.32 -39.61 9.16
C ASP A 51 34.76 -38.26 9.79
N VAL A 52 35.37 -38.37 10.96
CA VAL A 52 36.60 -37.75 11.49
C VAL A 52 37.04 -36.33 11.09
N GLY A 53 37.40 -35.56 12.13
CA GLY A 53 38.43 -34.50 12.10
C GLY A 53 37.87 -33.08 12.16
N SER A 54 38.32 -32.16 12.99
CA SER A 54 39.43 -32.11 13.94
C SER A 54 39.24 -30.83 14.76
N ASP A 55 39.58 -30.91 16.05
CA ASP A 55 39.60 -29.80 16.99
C ASP A 55 40.45 -28.63 16.49
N GLU A 56 39.90 -27.42 16.51
CA GLU A 56 40.70 -26.21 16.66
C GLU A 56 40.18 -25.39 17.84
N ASP A 57 40.94 -25.46 18.94
CA ASP A 57 40.87 -24.64 20.13
C ASP A 57 41.15 -23.16 19.78
N ILE A 58 40.11 -22.34 19.72
CA ILE A 58 40.27 -20.88 19.72
C ILE A 58 40.29 -20.39 21.18
N LYS A 59 41.51 -20.21 21.69
CA LYS A 59 41.80 -19.45 22.93
C LYS A 59 41.44 -17.97 22.73
N VAL A 60 40.28 -17.56 23.24
CA VAL A 60 39.95 -16.14 23.42
C VAL A 60 40.61 -15.67 24.72
N LYS A 61 41.61 -14.79 24.60
CA LYS A 61 42.15 -14.01 25.72
C LYS A 61 41.13 -12.93 26.07
N GLN A 62 40.62 -13.00 27.29
CA GLN A 62 39.81 -11.97 27.91
C GLN A 62 40.78 -11.13 28.74
N GLU A 63 41.08 -9.91 28.27
CA GLU A 63 41.81 -8.92 29.06
C GLU A 63 40.78 -8.06 29.81
N ASP A 64 40.82 -8.20 31.13
CA ASP A 64 40.16 -7.35 32.09
C ASP A 64 40.85 -5.98 32.09
N ASP A 65 40.13 -4.92 31.71
CA ASP A 65 40.53 -3.55 32.02
C ASP A 65 39.42 -2.85 32.81
N LEU A 66 39.57 -2.98 34.12
CA LEU A 66 38.95 -2.15 35.15
C LEU A 66 39.51 -0.73 35.02
N SER A 67 38.65 0.24 34.68
CA SER A 67 38.94 1.65 35.00
C SER A 67 37.75 2.29 35.70
N ASP A 68 37.99 2.58 36.98
CA ASP A 68 37.16 3.38 37.86
C ASP A 68 37.01 4.82 37.33
N GLY A 69 35.77 5.24 37.09
CA GLY A 69 35.43 6.54 36.50
C GLY A 69 34.34 7.28 37.26
N LYS A 70 34.63 7.60 38.52
CA LYS A 70 34.18 8.74 39.34
C LYS A 70 32.89 9.50 38.93
N SER A 71 31.91 9.36 39.82
CA SER A 71 30.76 10.23 40.10
C SER A 71 31.04 11.74 40.05
N THR A 72 30.17 12.48 39.36
CA THR A 72 29.86 13.89 39.67
C THR A 72 28.38 14.17 39.40
N THR A 73 27.63 14.23 40.49
CA THR A 73 26.27 14.75 40.61
C THR A 73 26.29 16.27 40.42
N HIS A 74 25.55 16.80 39.45
CA HIS A 74 25.20 18.21 39.39
C HIS A 74 23.69 18.35 39.15
N GLU A 75 22.98 18.66 40.22
CA GLU A 75 21.69 19.35 40.17
C GLU A 75 21.86 20.72 39.51
N PRO A 76 20.87 21.16 38.72
CA PRO A 76 20.55 22.58 38.70
C PRO A 76 19.09 22.83 39.10
N ALA A 77 19.01 23.59 40.19
CA ALA A 77 18.02 24.58 40.58
C ALA A 77 16.76 24.72 39.69
N THR A 78 15.63 24.47 40.34
CA THR A 78 14.28 24.89 39.99
C THR A 78 14.11 26.40 40.19
N THR A 79 14.04 27.17 39.11
CA THR A 79 13.53 28.55 39.13
C THR A 79 12.14 28.60 38.50
N ASN A 80 11.13 28.62 39.37
CA ASN A 80 9.74 28.91 39.03
C ASN A 80 9.61 30.38 38.63
N THR A 81 9.24 30.66 37.38
CA THR A 81 8.76 31.97 36.94
C THR A 81 7.30 31.81 36.50
N PRO A 82 6.33 32.50 37.12
CA PRO A 82 4.96 32.52 36.65
C PRO A 82 4.85 33.56 35.53
N ASP A 83 4.85 33.10 34.28
CA ASP A 83 4.73 33.97 33.11
C ASP A 83 3.34 33.87 32.45
N ALA A 84 2.94 35.01 31.90
CA ALA A 84 1.60 35.44 31.64
C ALA A 84 0.80 34.53 30.68
N THR A 85 -0.47 34.36 31.03
CA THR A 85 -1.49 33.69 30.22
C THR A 85 -1.83 34.58 29.01
N VAL A 86 -1.04 34.47 27.95
CA VAL A 86 -1.38 35.00 26.63
C VAL A 86 -2.31 33.98 25.97
N THR A 87 -3.61 34.25 26.03
CA THR A 87 -4.62 33.54 25.25
C THR A 87 -4.53 34.04 23.80
N ASP A 88 -3.60 33.49 23.03
CA ASP A 88 -3.64 33.58 21.57
C ASP A 88 -4.81 32.72 21.09
N GLU A 89 -5.95 33.36 20.83
CA GLU A 89 -7.01 32.83 19.99
C GLU A 89 -6.46 32.71 18.57
N VAL A 90 -5.76 31.61 18.30
CA VAL A 90 -5.40 31.22 16.94
C VAL A 90 -6.71 30.87 16.24
N GLU A 91 -7.25 31.83 15.48
CA GLU A 91 -8.28 31.57 14.48
C GLU A 91 -7.77 30.45 13.58
N ALA A 92 -8.25 29.22 13.86
CA ALA A 92 -8.06 28.09 12.98
C ALA A 92 -8.80 28.42 11.68
N THR A 93 -8.08 29.04 10.75
CA THR A 93 -8.48 29.10 9.36
C THR A 93 -8.69 27.66 8.94
N SER A 94 -9.95 27.25 8.86
CA SER A 94 -10.37 25.97 8.32
C SER A 94 -10.00 25.99 6.85
N GLU A 95 -8.71 25.78 6.55
CA GLU A 95 -8.26 25.46 5.23
C GLU A 95 -9.13 24.28 4.81
N ASP A 96 -9.93 24.52 3.79
CA ASP A 96 -10.69 23.52 3.08
C ASP A 96 -9.67 22.46 2.68
N HIS A 97 -9.49 21.44 3.52
CA HIS A 97 -8.68 20.26 3.28
C HIS A 97 -9.40 19.48 2.19
N SER A 98 -9.37 20.09 1.00
CA SER A 98 -10.14 19.78 -0.17
C SER A 98 -9.78 18.38 -0.58
N LEU A 99 -10.70 17.43 -0.40
CA LEU A 99 -10.79 16.11 -1.05
C LEU A 99 -9.49 15.65 -1.74
N TYR A 100 -8.41 15.51 -0.98
CA TYR A 100 -7.11 15.17 -1.55
C TYR A 100 -7.14 13.68 -1.85
N VAL A 101 -6.90 13.34 -3.12
CA VAL A 101 -6.80 11.96 -3.57
C VAL A 101 -5.32 11.61 -3.68
N ASP A 102 -4.90 10.66 -2.85
CA ASP A 102 -3.57 10.08 -2.92
C ASP A 102 -3.42 9.30 -4.23
N THR A 103 -2.61 9.83 -5.13
CA THR A 103 -2.32 9.27 -6.47
C THR A 103 -0.85 8.88 -6.63
N ARG A 104 -0.09 8.84 -5.52
CA ARG A 104 1.36 8.60 -5.53
C ARG A 104 1.75 7.25 -6.15
N LEU A 105 0.84 6.28 -6.14
CA LEU A 105 1.04 4.94 -6.72
C LEU A 105 0.03 4.71 -7.85
N SER A 106 0.50 4.43 -9.07
CA SER A 106 -0.39 4.25 -10.23
C SER A 106 -1.36 3.06 -10.11
N TYR A 107 -1.02 2.09 -9.26
CA TYR A 107 -1.80 0.88 -9.00
C TYR A 107 -2.64 0.95 -7.73
N ARG A 108 -2.60 2.06 -6.99
CA ARG A 108 -3.31 2.26 -5.72
C ARG A 108 -3.63 3.73 -5.49
N GLN A 109 -4.90 4.06 -5.36
CA GLN A 109 -5.37 5.40 -5.07
C GLN A 109 -6.26 5.41 -3.83
N GLY A 110 -6.39 6.54 -3.17
CA GLY A 110 -7.29 6.63 -2.02
C GLY A 110 -7.43 8.01 -1.41
N SER A 111 -8.18 8.08 -0.32
CA SER A 111 -8.34 9.29 0.49
C SER A 111 -8.67 8.91 1.93
N PRO A 112 -8.08 9.54 2.96
CA PRO A 112 -7.01 10.54 2.88
C PRO A 112 -5.67 9.91 2.45
N LEU A 113 -4.54 10.59 2.71
CA LEU A 113 -3.20 10.08 2.43
C LEU A 113 -3.02 8.67 3.01
N LEU A 114 -2.77 7.69 2.14
CA LEU A 114 -2.75 6.29 2.54
C LEU A 114 -1.42 5.90 3.21
N PRO A 115 -1.40 4.89 4.11
CA PRO A 115 -0.16 4.36 4.65
C PRO A 115 0.64 3.64 3.56
N VAL A 116 1.95 3.89 3.47
CA VAL A 116 2.84 3.28 2.47
C VAL A 116 3.10 1.81 2.81
N TYR A 117 3.27 0.94 1.81
CA TYR A 117 3.55 -0.48 2.01
C TYR A 117 4.85 -0.75 2.80
N PRO A 118 4.98 -1.88 3.51
CA PRO A 118 3.97 -2.91 3.73
C PRO A 118 2.90 -2.47 4.74
N VAL A 119 1.66 -2.83 4.45
CA VAL A 119 0.49 -2.60 5.31
C VAL A 119 -0.11 -3.94 5.71
N ARG A 120 -0.46 -4.05 6.99
CA ARG A 120 -1.22 -5.15 7.57
C ARG A 120 -2.71 -4.86 7.39
N THR A 121 -3.43 -5.87 6.92
CA THR A 121 -4.90 -5.87 6.88
C THR A 121 -5.40 -6.63 8.11
N SER A 122 -6.26 -6.00 8.92
CA SER A 122 -6.96 -6.66 10.03
C SER A 122 -8.47 -6.44 9.92
N TYR A 123 -9.24 -7.50 10.17
CA TYR A 123 -10.70 -7.47 10.21
C TYR A 123 -11.24 -7.46 11.65
N GLU A 124 -10.35 -7.37 12.63
CA GLU A 124 -10.73 -7.27 14.04
C GLU A 124 -11.41 -5.92 14.31
N ASN A 125 -12.40 -5.92 15.21
CA ASN A 125 -13.07 -4.69 15.67
C ASN A 125 -13.75 -3.85 14.60
N VAL A 126 -14.02 -4.41 13.41
CA VAL A 126 -14.87 -3.77 12.40
C VAL A 126 -16.30 -3.64 12.96
N PRO A 127 -16.90 -2.43 12.99
CA PRO A 127 -18.25 -2.24 13.49
C PRO A 127 -19.26 -3.12 12.74
N LYS A 128 -20.19 -3.73 13.48
CA LYS A 128 -21.24 -4.60 12.88
C LYS A 128 -22.11 -3.89 11.84
N ALA A 129 -22.26 -2.57 11.93
CA ALA A 129 -22.99 -1.74 10.97
C ALA A 129 -22.26 -1.61 9.62
N LEU A 130 -20.97 -1.97 9.58
CA LEU A 130 -20.11 -1.97 8.40
C LEU A 130 -19.69 -3.40 8.02
N ASP A 131 -20.32 -4.42 8.62
CA ASP A 131 -20.03 -5.82 8.32
C ASP A 131 -20.62 -6.20 6.96
N ILE A 132 -19.73 -6.54 6.03
CA ILE A 132 -20.07 -6.83 4.63
C ILE A 132 -20.93 -8.08 4.49
N LYS A 133 -20.86 -9.00 5.45
CA LYS A 133 -21.67 -10.22 5.42
C LYS A 133 -23.15 -9.98 5.68
N LYS A 134 -23.52 -8.79 6.15
CA LYS A 134 -24.88 -8.46 6.59
C LYS A 134 -25.68 -7.65 5.57
N ASP A 135 -25.15 -7.44 4.38
CA ASP A 135 -25.79 -6.69 3.30
C ASP A 135 -26.43 -5.38 3.80
N THR A 136 -25.56 -4.47 4.24
CA THR A 136 -25.99 -3.19 4.81
C THR A 136 -26.30 -2.19 3.71
N THR A 137 -27.20 -1.25 3.96
CA THR A 137 -27.52 -0.16 3.03
C THR A 137 -26.27 0.61 2.58
N HIS A 138 -25.27 0.78 3.46
CA HIS A 138 -24.02 1.44 3.10
C HIS A 138 -23.22 0.65 2.06
N LEU A 139 -23.18 -0.68 2.19
CA LEU A 139 -22.47 -1.52 1.23
C LEU A 139 -23.08 -1.43 -0.17
N GLN A 140 -24.42 -1.50 -0.24
CA GLN A 140 -25.13 -1.36 -1.50
C GLN A 140 -24.84 0.00 -2.15
N ASN A 141 -24.90 1.09 -1.37
CA ASN A 141 -24.58 2.43 -1.88
C ASN A 141 -23.13 2.55 -2.34
N PHE A 142 -22.16 1.93 -1.66
CA PHE A 142 -20.77 1.89 -2.15
C PHE A 142 -20.66 1.17 -3.50
N CYS A 143 -21.34 0.02 -3.65
CA CYS A 143 -21.39 -0.71 -4.91
C CYS A 143 -22.03 0.12 -6.03
N ASP A 144 -23.14 0.80 -5.75
CA ASP A 144 -23.86 1.64 -6.72
C ASP A 144 -22.98 2.80 -7.20
N ILE A 145 -22.28 3.49 -6.28
CA ILE A 145 -21.31 4.54 -6.62
C ILE A 145 -20.19 3.98 -7.49
N LEU A 146 -19.60 2.84 -7.13
CA LEU A 146 -18.53 2.21 -7.91
C LEU A 146 -19.00 1.81 -9.32
N PHE A 147 -20.25 1.32 -9.43
CA PHE A 147 -20.88 0.95 -10.69
C PHE A 147 -21.14 2.18 -11.59
N GLU A 148 -21.70 3.26 -11.03
CA GLU A 148 -21.96 4.51 -11.75
C GLU A 148 -20.67 5.10 -12.34
N HIS A 149 -19.59 5.06 -11.56
CA HIS A 149 -18.25 5.50 -11.99
C HIS A 149 -17.50 4.47 -12.85
N LYS A 150 -18.13 3.34 -13.18
CA LYS A 150 -17.60 2.27 -14.05
C LYS A 150 -16.26 1.70 -13.56
N VAL A 151 -16.09 1.60 -12.24
CA VAL A 151 -14.96 0.93 -11.59
C VAL A 151 -15.27 -0.56 -11.51
N SER A 152 -14.34 -1.43 -11.96
CA SER A 152 -14.52 -2.87 -11.77
C SER A 152 -14.31 -3.22 -10.31
N VAL A 153 -15.22 -3.99 -9.72
CA VAL A 153 -15.14 -4.42 -8.33
C VAL A 153 -15.01 -5.94 -8.30
N LEU A 154 -13.80 -6.41 -8.03
CA LEU A 154 -13.51 -7.84 -7.86
C LEU A 154 -13.76 -8.26 -6.42
N LYS A 155 -13.43 -7.38 -5.48
CA LYS A 155 -13.72 -7.55 -4.06
C LYS A 155 -13.91 -6.20 -3.39
N LEU A 156 -14.85 -6.14 -2.47
CA LEU A 156 -15.11 -4.99 -1.61
C LEU A 156 -15.01 -5.46 -0.16
N ASP A 157 -14.16 -4.83 0.63
CA ASP A 157 -13.91 -5.17 2.03
C ASP A 157 -13.88 -3.91 2.91
N ILE A 158 -14.19 -4.03 4.20
CA ILE A 158 -13.89 -3.00 5.21
C ILE A 158 -12.94 -3.63 6.21
N ALA A 159 -11.76 -3.04 6.35
CA ALA A 159 -10.70 -3.55 7.18
C ALA A 159 -9.83 -2.41 7.71
N HIS A 160 -9.08 -2.68 8.77
CA HIS A 160 -8.02 -1.81 9.21
C HIS A 160 -6.78 -2.00 8.34
N ARG A 161 -6.28 -0.91 7.74
CA ARG A 161 -5.08 -0.88 6.89
C ARG A 161 -4.01 -0.05 7.57
N VAL A 162 -3.04 -0.71 8.20
CA VAL A 162 -2.03 -0.01 9.03
C VAL A 162 -0.62 -0.57 8.83
N ASN A 163 0.40 0.27 9.03
CA ASN A 163 1.78 -0.22 9.15
C ASN A 163 1.96 -1.05 10.43
N LYS A 164 2.98 -1.92 10.45
CA LYS A 164 3.25 -2.77 11.63
C LYS A 164 3.54 -1.87 12.85
N GLY A 165 3.04 -2.25 14.02
CA GLY A 165 3.21 -1.48 15.26
C GLY A 165 2.29 -0.27 15.38
N THR A 166 1.55 0.11 14.34
CA THR A 166 0.51 1.16 14.45
C THR A 166 -0.73 0.59 15.18
N PRO A 167 -1.24 1.26 16.21
CA PRO A 167 -2.47 0.85 16.89
C PRO A 167 -3.67 0.83 15.94
N ILE A 168 -4.55 -0.15 16.12
CA ILE A 168 -5.82 -0.25 15.39
C ILE A 168 -6.86 0.63 16.09
N GLY A 169 -7.63 1.41 15.33
CA GLY A 169 -8.67 2.30 15.85
C GLY A 169 -9.67 2.72 14.79
N LYS A 170 -10.65 3.57 15.15
CA LYS A 170 -11.70 4.03 14.22
C LYS A 170 -11.12 4.72 12.98
N THR A 171 -10.08 5.52 13.16
CA THR A 171 -9.41 6.28 12.09
C THR A 171 -8.62 5.40 11.13
N THR A 172 -8.42 4.12 11.43
CA THR A 172 -7.67 3.19 10.58
C THR A 172 -8.57 2.28 9.77
N LEU A 173 -9.90 2.37 9.93
CA LEU A 173 -10.85 1.66 9.08
C LEU A 173 -10.77 2.18 7.65
N THR A 174 -10.76 1.27 6.69
CA THR A 174 -10.61 1.57 5.27
C THR A 174 -11.59 0.75 4.45
N LEU A 175 -12.37 1.42 3.61
CA LEU A 175 -13.11 0.82 2.50
C LEU A 175 -12.10 0.39 1.43
N CYS A 176 -11.86 -0.91 1.34
CA CYS A 176 -10.91 -1.54 0.45
C CYS A 176 -11.62 -2.05 -0.81
N VAL A 177 -11.36 -1.41 -1.95
CA VAL A 177 -11.88 -1.81 -3.26
C VAL A 177 -10.77 -2.47 -4.07
N GLN A 178 -10.89 -3.77 -4.31
CA GLN A 178 -9.99 -4.49 -5.21
C GLN A 178 -10.55 -4.41 -6.64
N SER A 179 -9.75 -3.82 -7.53
CA SER A 179 -10.16 -3.46 -8.88
C SER A 179 -9.12 -3.91 -9.91
N GLU A 180 -9.39 -3.70 -11.19
CA GLU A 180 -8.39 -3.85 -12.25
C GLU A 180 -7.69 -2.52 -12.53
N VAL A 181 -6.36 -2.52 -12.63
CA VAL A 181 -5.61 -1.28 -12.97
C VAL A 181 -5.99 -0.68 -14.33
N SER A 182 -6.58 -1.48 -15.24
CA SER A 182 -7.12 -1.04 -16.53
C SER A 182 -8.15 0.10 -16.37
N CYS A 183 -8.82 0.18 -15.22
CA CYS A 183 -9.80 1.22 -14.92
C CYS A 183 -9.29 2.33 -13.97
N SER A 184 -7.99 2.39 -13.69
CA SER A 184 -7.36 3.37 -12.78
C SER A 184 -7.67 4.84 -13.06
N LYS A 185 -7.93 5.21 -14.32
CA LYS A 185 -8.34 6.57 -14.70
C LYS A 185 -9.70 6.98 -14.14
N LYS A 186 -10.53 6.02 -13.70
CA LYS A 186 -11.87 6.26 -13.16
C LYS A 186 -11.87 6.32 -11.64
N TRP A 187 -10.84 5.77 -10.99
CA TRP A 187 -10.76 5.62 -9.55
C TRP A 187 -10.86 6.96 -8.81
N GLU A 188 -10.17 8.01 -9.27
CA GLU A 188 -10.22 9.32 -8.62
C GLU A 188 -11.66 9.86 -8.51
N SER A 189 -12.44 9.80 -9.59
CA SER A 189 -13.83 10.27 -9.57
C SER A 189 -14.70 9.46 -8.60
N ALA A 190 -14.50 8.14 -8.54
CA ALA A 190 -15.21 7.27 -7.62
C ALA A 190 -14.81 7.53 -6.16
N ILE A 191 -13.53 7.78 -5.89
CA ILE A 191 -13.01 8.13 -4.55
C ILE A 191 -13.68 9.41 -4.05
N ARG A 192 -13.83 10.43 -4.90
CA ARG A 192 -14.52 11.68 -4.53
C ARG A 192 -15.99 11.45 -4.19
N ALA A 193 -16.71 10.65 -4.99
CA ALA A 193 -18.11 10.31 -4.74
C ALA A 193 -18.29 9.47 -3.45
N LEU A 194 -17.44 8.46 -3.26
CA LEU A 194 -17.40 7.67 -2.02
C LEU A 194 -17.12 8.54 -0.80
N HIS A 195 -16.17 9.48 -0.91
CA HIS A 195 -15.85 10.40 0.18
C HIS A 195 -17.05 11.30 0.52
N ALA A 196 -17.72 11.87 -0.49
CA ALA A 196 -18.91 12.70 -0.26
C ALA A 196 -19.99 11.91 0.51
N TYR A 197 -20.27 10.68 0.08
CA TYR A 197 -21.23 9.81 0.75
C TYR A 197 -20.81 9.46 2.20
N ILE A 198 -19.54 9.11 2.40
CA ILE A 198 -18.97 8.79 3.72
C ILE A 198 -19.10 10.00 4.67
N SER A 199 -18.82 11.21 4.19
CA SER A 199 -18.97 12.45 4.97
C SER A 199 -20.42 12.77 5.30
N GLU A 200 -21.34 12.64 4.34
CA GLU A 200 -22.77 12.89 4.53
C GLU A 200 -23.38 11.98 5.62
N HIS A 201 -22.87 10.76 5.75
CA HIS A 201 -23.38 9.75 6.69
C HIS A 201 -22.54 9.61 7.97
N ASP A 202 -21.64 10.57 8.25
CA ASP A 202 -20.75 10.58 9.43
C ASP A 202 -19.97 9.27 9.63
N LEU A 203 -19.51 8.67 8.53
CA LEU A 203 -18.71 7.44 8.55
C LEU A 203 -17.22 7.81 8.66
N THR A 204 -16.52 7.20 9.62
CA THR A 204 -15.06 7.35 9.74
C THR A 204 -14.34 6.27 8.94
N LEU A 205 -14.29 6.42 7.61
CA LEU A 205 -13.64 5.48 6.70
C LEU A 205 -12.62 6.18 5.79
N ALA A 206 -11.40 5.65 5.73
CA ALA A 206 -10.53 5.89 4.58
C ALA A 206 -11.04 5.10 3.37
N ILE A 207 -10.63 5.47 2.17
CA ILE A 207 -10.96 4.81 0.90
C ILE A 207 -9.65 4.37 0.25
N GLU A 208 -9.57 3.10 -0.15
CA GLU A 208 -8.44 2.55 -0.89
C GLU A 208 -8.96 1.76 -2.09
N ILE A 209 -8.69 2.23 -3.31
CA ILE A 209 -8.89 1.46 -4.54
C ILE A 209 -7.54 0.98 -5.04
N ILE A 210 -7.42 -0.33 -5.27
CA ILE A 210 -6.14 -0.96 -5.58
C ILE A 210 -6.29 -2.11 -6.58
N ASP A 211 -5.26 -2.32 -7.39
CA ASP A 211 -5.15 -3.53 -8.22
C ASP A 211 -5.20 -4.80 -7.35
N HIS A 212 -6.19 -5.65 -7.61
CA HIS A 212 -6.43 -6.88 -6.85
C HIS A 212 -5.20 -7.80 -6.74
N ARG A 213 -4.31 -7.82 -7.75
CA ARG A 213 -3.13 -8.70 -7.79
C ARG A 213 -2.11 -8.40 -6.70
N ILE A 214 -2.16 -7.19 -6.15
CA ILE A 214 -1.17 -6.69 -5.17
C ILE A 214 -1.82 -6.22 -3.87
N PHE A 215 -3.09 -6.58 -3.63
CA PHE A 215 -3.77 -6.26 -2.37
C PHE A 215 -2.97 -6.76 -1.15
N ASN A 216 -2.40 -7.96 -1.27
CA ASN A 216 -1.54 -8.60 -0.27
C ASN A 216 -0.05 -8.21 -0.40
N GLY A 217 0.26 -7.16 -1.17
CA GLY A 217 1.62 -6.73 -1.49
C GLY A 217 2.09 -7.21 -2.85
N ARG A 218 3.17 -6.59 -3.34
CA ARG A 218 3.81 -6.95 -4.61
C ARG A 218 4.66 -8.21 -4.46
N PHE A 219 4.72 -9.02 -5.50
CA PHE A 219 5.71 -10.08 -5.61
C PHE A 219 7.11 -9.48 -5.51
N THR A 220 7.97 -10.10 -4.72
CA THR A 220 9.34 -9.64 -4.46
C THR A 220 10.29 -10.80 -4.71
N ILE A 221 11.11 -10.68 -5.76
CA ILE A 221 12.05 -11.72 -6.19
C ILE A 221 13.47 -11.15 -6.07
N PRO A 222 14.44 -11.87 -5.47
CA PRO A 222 15.80 -11.37 -5.33
C PRO A 222 16.46 -11.13 -6.69
N ILE A 223 17.21 -10.02 -6.78
CA ILE A 223 18.19 -9.80 -7.84
C ILE A 223 19.47 -10.53 -7.41
N LEU A 224 19.88 -11.49 -8.23
CA LEU A 224 21.03 -12.36 -8.00
C LEU A 224 22.29 -11.76 -8.63
N SER A 225 23.45 -12.27 -8.22
CA SER A 225 24.75 -11.75 -8.68
C SER A 225 24.92 -11.82 -10.20
N TYR A 226 24.37 -12.86 -10.83
CA TYR A 226 24.43 -13.11 -12.27
C TYR A 226 23.37 -12.36 -13.08
N ASP A 227 22.44 -11.66 -12.44
CA ASP A 227 21.46 -10.86 -13.16
C ASP A 227 22.15 -9.64 -13.81
N PRO A 228 22.00 -9.39 -15.12
CA PRO A 228 22.68 -8.29 -15.79
C PRO A 228 22.42 -6.91 -15.16
N ILE A 229 21.25 -6.73 -14.55
CA ILE A 229 20.87 -5.49 -13.86
C ILE A 229 21.65 -5.26 -12.55
N ASN A 230 22.16 -6.33 -11.92
CA ASN A 230 22.87 -6.22 -10.65
C ASN A 230 24.11 -5.32 -10.78
N ALA A 231 24.98 -5.58 -11.78
CA ALA A 231 26.17 -4.76 -12.01
C ALA A 231 25.83 -3.28 -12.25
N PHE A 232 24.70 -3.00 -12.90
CA PHE A 232 24.20 -1.65 -13.12
C PHE A 232 23.77 -0.96 -11.82
N LEU A 233 23.06 -1.67 -10.94
CA LEU A 233 22.59 -1.16 -9.65
C LEU A 233 23.75 -0.97 -8.67
N GLN A 234 24.70 -1.91 -8.58
CA GLN A 234 25.87 -1.78 -7.72
C GLN A 234 26.71 -0.55 -8.07
N LYS A 235 26.91 -0.27 -9.36
CA LYS A 235 27.62 0.94 -9.83
C LYS A 235 26.94 2.25 -9.41
N ARG A 236 25.63 2.24 -9.16
CA ARG A 236 24.87 3.44 -8.72
C ARG A 236 24.58 3.49 -7.24
N LYS A 237 24.75 2.37 -6.52
CA LYS A 237 24.45 2.27 -5.09
C LYS A 237 25.03 3.43 -4.29
N HIS A 238 26.31 3.76 -4.49
CA HIS A 238 26.96 4.86 -3.78
C HIS A 238 26.29 6.22 -4.05
N GLY A 239 25.94 6.49 -5.30
CA GLY A 239 25.23 7.73 -5.65
C GLY A 239 23.81 7.79 -5.10
N ILE A 240 23.11 6.66 -5.00
CA ILE A 240 21.80 6.59 -4.34
C ILE A 240 21.96 6.87 -2.85
N VAL A 241 22.93 6.24 -2.18
CA VAL A 241 23.22 6.48 -0.76
C VAL A 241 23.57 7.94 -0.49
N THR A 242 24.30 8.59 -1.39
CA THR A 242 24.62 10.02 -1.29
C THR A 242 23.33 10.85 -1.30
N ILE A 243 22.44 10.62 -2.27
CA ILE A 243 21.13 11.30 -2.33
C ILE A 243 20.31 11.09 -1.04
N LEU A 244 20.30 9.87 -0.51
CA LEU A 244 19.57 9.56 0.73
C LEU A 244 20.16 10.30 1.93
N ASN A 245 21.48 10.32 2.09
CA ASN A 245 22.15 11.00 3.19
C ASN A 245 22.00 12.54 3.10
N ASP A 246 22.13 13.09 1.90
CA ASP A 246 22.03 14.53 1.66
C ASP A 246 20.61 15.07 1.88
N SER A 247 19.59 14.21 1.91
CA SER A 247 18.20 14.59 2.23
C SER A 247 18.01 15.03 3.70
N GLY A 248 18.94 14.64 4.59
CA GLY A 248 18.82 14.86 6.03
C GLY A 248 17.75 14.00 6.73
N GLU A 249 17.02 13.17 5.97
CA GLU A 249 15.95 12.32 6.50
C GLU A 249 16.45 10.93 6.90
N GLU A 250 15.80 10.35 7.92
CA GLU A 250 16.14 9.01 8.40
C GLU A 250 15.69 7.93 7.42
N TRP A 251 16.61 7.06 7.01
CA TRP A 251 16.32 5.86 6.22
C TRP A 251 16.98 4.63 6.85
N THR A 252 16.35 3.47 6.70
CA THR A 252 16.74 2.23 7.39
C THR A 252 17.44 1.22 6.49
N SER A 253 17.09 1.18 5.20
CA SER A 253 17.64 0.17 4.29
C SER A 253 17.58 0.60 2.84
N LEU A 254 18.52 0.10 2.04
CA LEU A 254 18.56 0.24 0.59
C LEU A 254 18.74 -1.15 -0.02
N GLU A 255 17.72 -1.63 -0.71
CA GLU A 255 17.69 -2.99 -1.26
C GLU A 255 17.32 -2.98 -2.74
N PHE A 256 17.62 -4.09 -3.42
CA PHE A 256 17.40 -4.26 -4.85
C PHE A 256 16.64 -5.55 -5.11
N PHE A 257 15.44 -5.45 -5.65
CA PHE A 257 14.56 -6.59 -5.95
C PHE A 257 13.91 -6.44 -7.31
N TYR A 258 13.48 -7.56 -7.89
CA TYR A 258 12.43 -7.54 -8.91
C TYR A 258 11.07 -7.44 -8.19
N ARG A 259 10.28 -6.41 -8.49
CA ARG A 259 8.93 -6.21 -7.95
C ARG A 259 7.89 -6.12 -9.07
N GLY A 260 6.72 -6.71 -8.86
CA GLY A 260 5.74 -6.86 -9.95
C GLY A 260 4.36 -7.31 -9.50
N PHE A 261 3.51 -7.57 -10.50
CA PHE A 261 2.13 -8.02 -10.35
C PHE A 261 1.96 -9.53 -10.54
N GLY A 262 3.03 -10.24 -10.90
CA GLY A 262 3.03 -11.69 -11.11
C GLY A 262 4.21 -12.38 -10.41
N PRO A 263 4.13 -13.70 -10.24
CA PRO A 263 5.11 -14.48 -9.49
C PRO A 263 6.43 -14.70 -10.24
N THR A 264 6.50 -14.35 -11.52
CA THR A 264 7.69 -14.58 -12.35
C THR A 264 8.49 -13.31 -12.55
N ARG A 265 9.79 -13.47 -12.86
CA ARG A 265 10.68 -12.34 -13.17
C ARG A 265 10.23 -11.52 -14.39
N LYS A 266 9.51 -12.13 -15.34
CA LYS A 266 8.99 -11.43 -16.53
C LYS A 266 7.87 -10.45 -16.19
N ASP A 267 7.14 -10.75 -15.11
CA ASP A 267 6.04 -9.92 -14.60
C ASP A 267 6.51 -8.86 -13.61
N CYS A 268 7.83 -8.78 -13.38
CA CYS A 268 8.47 -7.92 -12.41
C CYS A 268 9.50 -7.01 -13.08
N LYS A 269 9.65 -5.80 -12.53
CA LYS A 269 10.69 -4.85 -12.91
C LYS A 269 11.71 -4.71 -11.78
N ALA A 270 12.98 -4.57 -12.14
CA ALA A 270 14.00 -4.24 -11.15
C ALA A 270 13.62 -2.96 -10.43
N THR A 271 13.70 -2.96 -9.11
CA THR A 271 13.20 -1.89 -8.24
C THR A 271 14.21 -1.62 -7.13
N VAL A 272 14.54 -0.36 -6.94
CA VAL A 272 15.26 0.13 -5.77
C VAL A 272 14.24 0.32 -4.65
N LEU A 273 14.38 -0.44 -3.57
CA LEU A 273 13.49 -0.38 -2.41
C LEU A 273 14.18 0.37 -1.28
N ILE A 274 13.62 1.51 -0.88
CA ILE A 274 14.16 2.37 0.17
C ILE A 274 13.28 2.21 1.40
N GLY A 275 13.84 1.65 2.47
CA GLY A 275 13.16 1.52 3.77
C GLY A 275 13.27 2.80 4.57
N VAL A 276 12.16 3.33 5.07
CA VAL A 276 12.11 4.55 5.88
C VAL A 276 11.05 4.43 7.00
N PRO A 277 11.23 5.08 8.17
CA PRO A 277 10.26 5.03 9.26
C PRO A 277 9.03 5.91 9.02
N GLY A 278 9.20 7.02 8.28
CA GLY A 278 8.14 7.99 7.98
C GLY A 278 7.93 8.18 6.48
N PRO A 279 7.45 7.18 5.74
CA PRO A 279 7.37 7.23 4.27
C PRO A 279 6.31 8.20 3.75
N ASN A 280 5.46 8.79 4.61
CA ASN A 280 4.45 9.77 4.21
C ASN A 280 4.96 11.22 4.22
N LYS A 281 6.21 11.49 4.63
CA LYS A 281 6.76 12.84 4.55
C LYS A 281 6.89 13.31 3.09
N ALA A 282 6.50 14.55 2.81
CA ALA A 282 6.50 15.13 1.47
C ALA A 282 7.89 15.08 0.79
N VAL A 283 8.95 15.38 1.53
CA VAL A 283 10.35 15.32 1.08
C VAL A 283 10.72 14.01 0.35
N TRP A 284 10.18 12.86 0.80
CA TRP A 284 10.46 11.60 0.14
C TRP A 284 9.87 11.53 -1.28
N TRP A 285 8.66 12.06 -1.47
CA TRP A 285 7.92 11.97 -2.72
C TRP A 285 8.25 13.10 -3.69
N GLU A 286 8.50 14.30 -3.17
CA GLU A 286 8.70 15.52 -3.95
C GLU A 286 10.17 15.76 -4.30
N ASP A 287 11.11 15.30 -3.47
CA ASP A 287 12.54 15.56 -3.68
C ASP A 287 13.36 14.27 -3.86
N VAL A 288 13.34 13.37 -2.87
CA VAL A 288 14.26 12.22 -2.86
C VAL A 288 13.93 11.20 -3.94
N LEU A 289 12.67 10.75 -4.05
CA LEU A 289 12.27 9.75 -5.03
C LEU A 289 12.57 10.19 -6.47
N PRO A 290 12.22 11.40 -6.92
CA PRO A 290 12.58 11.89 -8.26
C PRO A 290 14.08 11.84 -8.53
N LYS A 291 14.92 12.28 -7.59
CA LYS A 291 16.40 12.24 -7.73
C LYS A 291 16.92 10.81 -7.86
N VAL A 292 16.40 9.87 -7.07
CA VAL A 292 16.79 8.45 -7.17
C VAL A 292 16.29 7.85 -8.49
N GLN A 293 15.09 8.20 -8.94
CA GLN A 293 14.52 7.76 -10.22
C GLN A 293 15.36 8.26 -11.40
N GLU A 294 15.76 9.54 -11.40
CA GLU A 294 16.68 10.10 -12.38
C GLU A 294 18.01 9.32 -12.37
N LYS A 295 18.55 9.06 -11.17
CA LYS A 295 19.80 8.34 -11.00
C LYS A 295 19.72 6.97 -11.66
N VAL A 296 18.68 6.17 -11.42
CA VAL A 296 18.55 4.82 -12.01
C VAL A 296 17.98 4.80 -13.43
N GLY A 297 17.35 5.88 -13.88
CA GLY A 297 16.70 6.00 -15.18
C GLY A 297 15.61 4.94 -15.40
N ALA A 298 15.26 4.70 -16.67
CA ALA A 298 14.18 3.77 -17.03
C ALA A 298 14.46 2.28 -16.71
N LYS A 299 15.69 1.94 -16.29
CA LYS A 299 16.13 0.56 -16.07
C LYS A 299 15.64 -0.06 -14.77
N ALA A 300 15.26 0.77 -13.80
CA ALA A 300 14.68 0.30 -12.54
C ALA A 300 13.59 1.26 -12.07
N ASP A 301 12.61 0.73 -11.35
CA ASP A 301 11.67 1.54 -10.57
C ASP A 301 12.29 1.93 -9.23
N VAL A 302 11.66 2.86 -8.53
CA VAL A 302 12.03 3.25 -7.16
C VAL A 302 10.76 3.25 -6.31
N GLU A 303 10.83 2.61 -5.14
CA GLU A 303 9.69 2.45 -4.24
C GLU A 303 10.12 2.73 -2.80
N LEU A 304 9.27 3.43 -2.05
CA LEU A 304 9.40 3.58 -0.60
C LEU A 304 8.72 2.42 0.12
N CYS A 305 9.35 1.98 1.19
CA CYS A 305 8.88 0.92 2.06
C CYS A 305 8.87 1.46 3.49
N TRP A 306 7.73 1.35 4.18
CA TRP A 306 7.71 1.55 5.62
C TRP A 306 8.61 0.51 6.30
N ARG A 307 9.54 0.96 7.14
CA ARG A 307 10.35 0.11 8.01
C ARG A 307 10.59 0.81 9.32
N CYS A 308 10.30 0.11 10.42
CA CYS A 308 10.66 0.59 11.73
C CYS A 308 12.19 0.64 11.85
N ALA A 309 12.73 1.77 12.28
CA ALA A 309 14.13 1.85 12.68
C ALA A 309 14.32 0.99 13.93
N VAL A 310 15.03 -0.12 13.80
CA VAL A 310 15.47 -0.88 14.98
C VAL A 310 16.73 -0.18 15.47
N LYS A 311 16.59 0.63 16.54
CA LYS A 311 17.75 1.11 17.30
C LYS A 311 18.30 -0.09 18.05
N PHE A 312 19.44 -0.61 17.60
CA PHE A 312 20.23 -1.60 18.33
C PHE A 312 21.12 -0.89 19.34
#